data_AF-A0A939ZSH8-F1
#
_entry.id   AF-A0A939ZSH8-F1
#
_cell.length_a   1.000
_cell.length_b   1.000
_cell.length_c   1.000
_cell.angle_alpha   90.00
_cell.angle_beta   90.00
_cell.angle_gamma   90.00
#
_symmetry.space_group_name_H-M   'P 1'
#
loop_
_entity.id
_entity.type
_entity.pdbx_description
1 polymer ?
#
loop_
_entity_poly.entity_id
_entity_poly.type
_entity_poly.pdbx_seq_one_letter_code
_entity_poly.pdbx_strand_id
1 'polypeptide(L)'
;MVVYLDSLIINNFFMDAWIAYLVRKFLRGKGNFWRVILSSVIGTALVFPFLYIKPIWLSILYKIGTLVLCCAPLGQGWHGYLKSLVLYALASAVIGGLSYLVADATPWGGIALTSSGLLVGLISGAGLLATFLFWQAAGLVKERRRRSNLRRVVLVDGEARHELTAYLDSGNTITDARGEGVLVLSSNLADLLRNKSPSDHLALST
;
A
#
# COMPACT_ATOMS: atom_id res chain seq x y z
N MET A 1 19.25 -16.84 -30.78
CA MET A 1 18.65 -17.00 -29.44
C MET A 1 17.19 -17.33 -29.63
N VAL A 2 16.71 -18.41 -29.02
CA VAL A 2 15.28 -18.75 -28.99
C VAL A 2 14.66 -18.00 -27.80
N VAL A 3 13.54 -17.32 -28.02
CA VAL A 3 12.81 -16.59 -26.97
C VAL A 3 11.44 -17.23 -26.79
N TYR A 4 11.19 -17.72 -25.59
CA TYR A 4 9.89 -18.25 -25.18
C TYR A 4 8.95 -17.08 -24.86
N LEU A 5 7.99 -16.82 -25.75
CA LEU A 5 7.08 -15.66 -25.63
C LEU A 5 6.17 -15.77 -24.40
N ASP A 6 5.70 -16.97 -24.09
CA ASP A 6 4.94 -17.30 -22.90
C ASP A 6 5.68 -16.92 -21.62
N SER A 7 6.92 -17.38 -21.46
CA SER A 7 7.75 -17.02 -20.30
C SER A 7 8.05 -15.52 -20.26
N LEU A 8 8.31 -14.90 -21.41
CA LEU A 8 8.59 -13.47 -21.50
C LEU A 8 7.40 -12.63 -21.01
N ILE A 9 6.19 -12.99 -21.44
CA ILE A 9 4.95 -12.32 -21.03
C ILE A 9 4.72 -12.52 -19.54
N ILE A 10 4.77 -13.77 -19.06
CA ILE A 10 4.50 -14.12 -17.66
C ILE A 10 5.46 -13.38 -16.72
N ASN A 11 6.75 -13.42 -17.02
CA ASN A 11 7.78 -12.81 -16.19
C ASN A 11 7.59 -11.31 -16.04
N ASN A 12 7.47 -10.60 -17.16
CA ASN A 12 7.35 -9.15 -17.13
C ASN A 12 6.01 -8.72 -16.54
N PHE A 13 4.92 -9.44 -16.83
CA PHE A 13 3.62 -9.13 -16.26
C PHE A 13 3.62 -9.22 -14.72
N PHE A 14 4.12 -10.32 -14.15
CA PHE A 14 4.15 -10.48 -12.69
C PHE A 14 5.15 -9.54 -12.02
N MET A 15 6.30 -9.30 -12.64
CA MET A 15 7.31 -8.40 -12.09
C MET A 15 6.80 -6.94 -12.08
N ASP A 16 6.26 -6.46 -13.20
CA ASP A 16 5.69 -5.11 -13.28
C ASP A 16 4.45 -4.98 -12.39
N ALA A 17 3.61 -6.02 -12.29
CA ALA A 17 2.47 -6.02 -11.38
C ALA A 17 2.92 -5.92 -9.91
N TRP A 18 3.99 -6.62 -9.53
CA TRP A 18 4.54 -6.54 -8.18
C TRP A 18 5.08 -5.15 -7.86
N ILE A 19 5.88 -4.59 -8.76
CA ILE A 19 6.44 -3.24 -8.63
C ILE A 19 5.30 -2.21 -8.54
N ALA A 20 4.37 -2.23 -9.49
CA ALA A 20 3.24 -1.31 -9.53
C ALA A 20 2.36 -1.42 -8.28
N TYR A 21 2.14 -2.64 -7.76
CA TYR A 21 1.41 -2.85 -6.52
C TYR A 21 2.10 -2.20 -5.31
N LEU A 22 3.41 -2.40 -5.16
CA LEU A 22 4.20 -1.80 -4.08
C LEU A 22 4.17 -0.28 -4.15
N VAL A 23 4.46 0.30 -5.32
CA VAL A 23 4.43 1.76 -5.56
C VAL A 23 3.10 2.33 -5.08
N ARG A 24 1.98 1.69 -5.43
CA ARG A 24 0.66 2.17 -5.03
C ARG A 24 0.38 2.06 -3.54
N LYS A 25 0.86 0.99 -2.88
CA LYS A 25 0.75 0.87 -1.41
C LYS A 25 1.54 1.97 -0.71
N PHE A 26 2.74 2.28 -1.18
CA PHE A 26 3.55 3.39 -0.63
C PHE A 26 2.94 4.77 -0.88
N LEU A 27 2.31 4.97 -2.05
CA LEU A 27 1.62 6.23 -2.36
C LEU A 27 0.30 6.42 -1.60
N ARG A 28 -0.21 5.40 -0.88
CA ARG A 28 -1.51 5.40 -0.17
C ARG A 28 -2.69 5.88 -1.05
N GLY A 29 -2.57 5.76 -2.37
CA GLY A 29 -3.55 6.30 -3.31
C GLY A 29 -4.84 5.49 -3.32
N LYS A 30 -6.00 6.16 -3.26
CA LYS A 30 -7.36 5.58 -3.28
C LYS A 30 -7.78 4.92 -4.61
N GLY A 31 -6.85 4.63 -5.52
CA GLY A 31 -7.18 4.14 -6.86
C GLY A 31 -7.66 2.68 -6.91
N ASN A 32 -8.29 2.30 -8.03
CA ASN A 32 -8.76 0.93 -8.28
C ASN A 32 -7.61 0.00 -8.68
N PHE A 33 -7.66 -1.28 -8.29
CA PHE A 33 -6.64 -2.30 -8.61
C PHE A 33 -6.29 -2.37 -10.12
N TRP A 34 -7.24 -2.02 -10.99
CA TRP A 34 -7.06 -1.89 -12.44
C TRP A 34 -5.85 -1.04 -12.87
N ARG A 35 -5.43 -0.04 -12.09
CA ARG A 35 -4.22 0.75 -12.40
C ARG A 35 -2.93 -0.08 -12.33
N VAL A 36 -2.88 -1.10 -11.46
CA VAL A 36 -1.76 -2.04 -11.39
C VAL A 36 -1.74 -2.90 -12.65
N ILE A 37 -2.89 -3.44 -13.04
CA ILE A 37 -3.05 -4.26 -14.25
C ILE A 37 -2.66 -3.47 -15.49
N LEU A 38 -3.11 -2.21 -15.61
CA LEU A 38 -2.77 -1.37 -16.75
C LEU A 38 -1.25 -1.08 -16.82
N SER A 39 -0.64 -0.80 -15.68
CA SER A 39 0.82 -0.61 -15.58
C SER A 39 1.59 -1.85 -16.01
N SER A 40 1.18 -3.03 -15.53
CA SER A 40 1.85 -4.30 -15.86
C SER A 40 1.65 -4.72 -17.31
N VAL A 41 0.49 -4.45 -17.91
CA VAL A 41 0.25 -4.67 -19.34
C VAL A 41 1.13 -3.75 -20.18
N ILE A 42 1.25 -2.46 -19.81
CA ILE A 42 2.12 -1.51 -20.52
C ILE A 42 3.57 -2.00 -20.47
N GLY A 43 4.08 -2.33 -19.29
CA GLY A 43 5.45 -2.82 -19.13
C GLY A 43 5.70 -4.10 -19.95
N THR A 44 4.80 -5.07 -19.86
CA THR A 44 4.88 -6.32 -20.66
C THR A 44 4.87 -6.05 -22.16
N ALA A 45 4.00 -5.16 -22.64
CA ALA A 45 3.91 -4.81 -24.05
C ALA A 45 5.18 -4.12 -24.58
N LEU A 46 5.87 -3.36 -23.73
CA LEU A 46 7.12 -2.69 -24.07
C LEU A 46 8.34 -3.63 -24.07
N VAL A 47 8.18 -4.90 -23.71
CA VAL A 47 9.27 -5.87 -23.84
C VAL A 47 9.47 -6.29 -25.30
N PHE A 48 8.42 -6.37 -26.11
CA PHE A 48 8.52 -6.81 -27.50
C PHE A 48 9.37 -5.89 -28.38
N PRO A 49 9.19 -4.55 -28.37
CA PRO A 49 10.04 -3.66 -29.14
C PRO A 49 11.49 -3.66 -28.64
N PHE A 50 11.69 -3.86 -27.33
CA PHE A 50 13.02 -3.90 -26.72
C PHE A 50 13.92 -5.01 -27.32
N LEU A 51 13.33 -6.13 -27.78
CA LEU A 51 14.08 -7.22 -28.43
C LEU A 51 14.81 -6.79 -29.71
N TYR A 52 14.37 -5.70 -30.34
CA TYR A 52 14.94 -5.22 -31.61
C TYR A 52 15.95 -4.08 -31.41
N ILE A 53 16.12 -3.58 -30.18
CA ILE A 53 17.02 -2.46 -29.87
C ILE A 53 18.42 -2.99 -29.60
N LYS A 54 19.35 -2.72 -30.53
CA LYS A 54 20.75 -3.17 -30.44
C LYS A 54 21.70 -2.18 -29.75
N PRO A 55 21.71 -0.88 -30.09
CA PRO A 55 22.68 0.03 -29.51
C PRO A 55 22.33 0.38 -28.06
N ILE A 56 23.37 0.43 -27.22
CA ILE A 56 23.22 0.55 -25.77
C ILE A 56 22.62 1.88 -25.32
N TRP A 57 22.88 2.98 -26.04
CA TRP A 57 22.32 4.28 -25.72
C TRP A 57 20.80 4.33 -25.97
N LEU A 58 20.32 3.68 -27.05
CA LEU A 58 18.88 3.52 -27.30
C LEU A 58 18.23 2.61 -26.26
N SER A 59 18.93 1.57 -25.79
CA SER A 59 18.38 0.67 -24.77
C SER A 59 18.18 1.38 -23.43
N ILE A 60 19.11 2.27 -23.05
CA ILE A 60 18.96 3.13 -21.86
C ILE A 60 17.78 4.08 -22.02
N LEU A 61 17.68 4.78 -23.16
CA LEU A 61 16.60 5.72 -23.41
C LEU A 61 15.24 5.01 -23.42
N TYR A 62 15.17 3.80 -24.00
CA TYR A 62 13.98 2.98 -24.01
C TYR A 62 13.55 2.55 -22.60
N LYS A 63 14.50 2.16 -21.74
CA LYS A 63 14.21 1.82 -20.33
C LYS A 63 13.65 3.02 -19.56
N ILE A 64 14.19 4.21 -19.78
CA ILE A 64 13.68 5.45 -19.17
C ILE A 64 12.25 5.72 -19.69
N GLY A 65 12.02 5.60 -21.00
CA GLY A 65 10.68 5.75 -21.58
C GLY A 65 9.68 4.73 -21.04
N THR A 66 10.11 3.48 -20.86
CA THR A 66 9.29 2.41 -20.28
C THR A 66 8.90 2.72 -18.84
N LEU A 67 9.85 3.17 -18.01
CA LEU A 67 9.59 3.62 -16.64
C LEU A 67 8.53 4.73 -16.59
N VAL A 68 8.66 5.73 -17.48
CA VAL A 68 7.72 6.84 -17.62
C VAL A 68 6.32 6.33 -17.96
N LEU A 69 6.19 5.46 -18.96
CA LEU A 69 4.91 4.91 -19.41
C LEU A 69 4.26 3.99 -18.36
N CYS A 70 5.03 3.14 -17.69
CA CYS A 70 4.52 2.27 -16.62
C CYS A 70 3.98 3.06 -15.43
N CYS A 71 4.54 4.25 -15.15
CA CYS A 71 4.10 5.11 -14.05
C CYS A 71 2.86 5.95 -14.35
N ALA A 72 2.54 6.19 -15.63
CA ALA A 72 1.39 6.99 -16.04
C ALA A 72 0.04 6.58 -15.38
N PRO A 73 -0.31 5.28 -15.29
CA PRO A 73 -1.55 4.87 -14.62
C PRO A 73 -1.48 4.92 -13.08
N LEU A 74 -0.29 5.05 -12.46
CA LEU A 74 -0.11 4.91 -11.02
C LEU A 74 -0.27 6.25 -10.26
N GLY A 75 0.18 7.34 -10.86
CA GLY A 75 0.11 8.68 -10.29
C GLY A 75 -1.30 9.30 -10.32
N GLN A 76 -1.57 10.17 -9.34
CA GLN A 76 -2.68 11.14 -9.40
C GLN A 76 -2.06 12.54 -9.27
N GLY A 77 -2.24 13.35 -10.32
CA GLY A 77 -1.59 14.66 -10.44
C GLY A 77 -0.07 14.59 -10.62
N TRP A 78 0.55 15.75 -10.88
CA TRP A 78 1.99 15.87 -11.16
C TRP A 78 2.88 15.33 -10.04
N HIS A 79 2.57 15.70 -8.79
CA HIS A 79 3.34 15.26 -7.62
C HIS A 79 3.21 13.75 -7.37
N GLY A 80 2.02 13.18 -7.57
CA GLY A 80 1.81 11.74 -7.43
C GLY A 80 2.54 10.95 -8.51
N TYR A 81 2.56 11.49 -9.73
CA TYR A 81 3.31 10.92 -10.85
C TYR A 81 4.82 10.94 -10.59
N LEU A 82 5.39 12.07 -10.15
CA LEU A 82 6.83 12.16 -9.87
C LEU A 82 7.26 11.21 -8.74
N LYS A 83 6.45 11.10 -7.68
CA LYS A 83 6.71 10.12 -6.61
C LYS A 83 6.61 8.69 -7.13
N SER A 84 5.68 8.41 -8.05
CA SER A 84 5.56 7.07 -8.65
C SER A 84 6.79 6.69 -9.46
N LEU A 85 7.41 7.64 -10.20
CA LEU A 85 8.66 7.39 -10.93
C LEU A 85 9.80 6.95 -10.00
N VAL A 86 10.01 7.72 -8.92
CA VAL A 86 11.07 7.43 -7.94
C VAL A 86 10.83 6.07 -7.27
N LEU A 87 9.60 5.84 -6.79
CA LEU A 87 9.27 4.57 -6.12
C LEU A 87 9.34 3.37 -7.07
N TYR A 88 8.92 3.53 -8.33
CA TYR A 88 8.98 2.46 -9.32
C TYR A 88 10.43 2.11 -9.66
N ALA A 89 11.29 3.13 -9.87
CA ALA A 89 12.71 2.92 -10.13
C ALA A 89 13.40 2.18 -8.96
N LEU A 90 13.13 2.61 -7.72
CA LEU A 90 13.68 1.95 -6.53
C LEU A 90 13.17 0.52 -6.38
N ALA A 91 11.84 0.31 -6.50
CA ALA A 91 11.26 -1.02 -6.40
C ALA A 91 11.73 -1.96 -7.52
N SER A 92 11.90 -1.45 -8.74
CA SER A 92 12.47 -2.21 -9.87
C SER A 92 13.92 -2.60 -9.61
N ALA A 93 14.75 -1.70 -9.08
CA ALA A 93 16.13 -2.02 -8.73
C ALA A 93 16.21 -3.09 -7.63
N VAL A 94 15.37 -3.00 -6.59
CA VAL A 94 15.32 -3.97 -5.49
C VAL A 94 14.81 -5.32 -5.97
N ILE A 95 13.65 -5.37 -6.65
CA ILE A 95 13.05 -6.63 -7.11
C ILE A 95 13.91 -7.29 -8.19
N GLY A 96 14.44 -6.51 -9.13
CA GLY A 96 15.35 -6.98 -10.16
C GLY A 96 16.65 -7.52 -9.58
N GLY A 97 17.26 -6.78 -8.64
CA GLY A 97 18.46 -7.21 -7.93
C GLY A 97 18.22 -8.49 -7.12
N LEU A 98 17.11 -8.58 -6.38
CA LEU A 98 16.75 -9.78 -5.63
C LEU A 98 16.52 -10.98 -6.55
N SER A 99 15.85 -10.77 -7.68
CA SER A 99 15.63 -11.83 -8.68
C SER A 99 16.94 -12.35 -9.25
N TYR A 100 17.92 -11.47 -9.48
CA TYR A 100 19.26 -11.84 -9.92
C TYR A 100 20.02 -12.63 -8.83
N LEU A 101 20.02 -12.15 -7.58
CA LEU A 101 20.69 -12.83 -6.46
C LEU A 101 20.11 -14.22 -6.19
N VAL A 102 18.79 -14.37 -6.23
CA VAL A 102 18.13 -15.68 -6.04
C VAL A 102 18.51 -16.63 -7.17
N ALA A 103 18.59 -16.13 -8.41
CA ALA A 103 18.99 -16.96 -9.52
C ALA A 103 20.46 -17.43 -9.41
N ASP A 104 21.36 -16.58 -8.93
CA ASP A 104 22.77 -16.90 -8.72
C ASP A 104 22.98 -17.90 -7.55
N ALA A 105 22.20 -17.76 -6.48
CA ALA A 105 22.30 -18.61 -5.29
C ALA A 105 21.69 -20.03 -5.46
N THR A 106 20.96 -20.30 -6.55
CA THR A 106 20.36 -21.62 -6.78
C THR A 106 21.36 -22.59 -7.43
N PRO A 107 21.37 -23.89 -7.06
CA PRO A 107 22.29 -24.89 -7.62
C PRO A 107 22.10 -25.15 -9.13
N TRP A 108 21.06 -24.55 -9.72
CA TRP A 108 20.77 -24.52 -11.15
C TRP A 108 21.49 -23.35 -11.85
N GLY A 109 22.46 -22.72 -11.17
CA GLY A 109 23.41 -21.69 -11.60
C GLY A 109 23.06 -20.95 -12.87
N GLY A 110 22.30 -19.84 -12.80
CA GLY A 110 21.96 -19.01 -13.96
C GLY A 110 21.19 -19.69 -15.11
N ILE A 111 21.10 -21.03 -15.14
CA ILE A 111 20.42 -21.85 -16.15
C ILE A 111 18.90 -21.69 -15.99
N ALA A 112 18.40 -21.50 -14.76
CA ALA A 112 16.99 -21.20 -14.52
C ALA A 112 16.52 -19.87 -15.14
N LEU A 113 17.43 -18.89 -15.27
CA LEU A 113 17.17 -17.63 -15.99
C LEU A 113 17.30 -17.78 -17.52
N THR A 114 18.14 -18.70 -18.00
CA THR A 114 18.53 -18.79 -19.41
C THR A 114 17.81 -19.90 -20.21
N SER A 115 17.24 -20.92 -19.56
CA SER A 115 16.59 -22.04 -20.26
C SER A 115 15.06 -21.90 -20.42
N SER A 116 14.36 -21.33 -19.44
CA SER A 116 12.92 -21.04 -19.56
C SER A 116 12.52 -19.68 -19.01
N GLY A 117 13.29 -19.05 -18.11
CA GLY A 117 12.98 -17.75 -17.49
C GLY A 117 11.77 -17.77 -16.55
N LEU A 118 10.90 -18.79 -16.61
CA LEU A 118 9.61 -18.89 -15.92
C LEU A 118 9.73 -18.76 -14.38
N LEU A 119 10.88 -19.15 -13.84
CA LEU A 119 11.17 -19.10 -12.41
C LEU A 119 11.12 -17.66 -11.85
N VAL A 120 11.54 -16.66 -12.64
CA VAL A 120 11.48 -15.24 -12.23
C VAL A 120 10.05 -14.75 -12.12
N GLY A 121 9.18 -15.12 -13.08
CA GLY A 121 7.76 -14.80 -13.05
C GLY A 121 7.05 -15.46 -11.88
N LEU A 122 7.39 -16.72 -11.58
CA LEU A 122 6.85 -17.43 -10.41
C LEU A 122 7.30 -16.80 -9.09
N ILE A 123 8.58 -16.47 -8.92
CA ILE A 123 9.07 -15.75 -7.73
C ILE A 123 8.36 -14.40 -7.62
N SER A 124 8.27 -13.66 -8.72
CA SER A 124 7.63 -12.34 -8.74
C SER A 124 6.14 -12.43 -8.40
N GLY A 125 5.44 -13.43 -8.94
CA GLY A 125 4.04 -13.71 -8.62
C GLY A 125 3.85 -14.13 -7.16
N ALA A 126 4.71 -15.00 -6.63
CA ALA A 126 4.69 -15.41 -5.23
C ALA A 126 4.98 -14.22 -4.30
N GLY A 127 5.93 -13.36 -4.66
CA GLY A 127 6.24 -12.13 -3.95
C GLY A 127 5.10 -11.12 -3.96
N LEU A 128 4.44 -10.93 -5.11
CA LEU A 128 3.22 -10.14 -5.22
C LEU A 128 2.12 -10.69 -4.30
N LEU A 129 1.87 -11.99 -4.32
CA LEU A 129 0.87 -12.63 -3.45
C LEU A 129 1.23 -12.49 -1.97
N ALA A 130 2.49 -12.74 -1.60
CA ALA A 130 2.96 -12.62 -0.22
C ALA A 130 2.83 -11.18 0.30
N THR A 131 3.24 -10.19 -0.49
CA THR A 131 3.09 -8.78 -0.13
C THR A 131 1.61 -8.38 -0.08
N PHE A 132 0.77 -8.89 -0.97
CA PHE A 132 -0.68 -8.69 -0.91
C PHE A 132 -1.27 -9.21 0.41
N LEU A 133 -1.02 -10.47 0.74
CA LEU A 133 -1.50 -11.11 1.96
C LEU A 133 -0.98 -10.42 3.22
N PHE A 134 0.29 -10.02 3.24
CA PHE A 134 0.89 -9.29 4.36
C PHE A 134 0.15 -7.99 4.66
N TRP A 135 -0.15 -7.19 3.62
CA TRP A 135 -0.89 -5.94 3.80
C TRP A 135 -2.33 -6.15 4.26
N GLN A 136 -2.99 -7.20 3.78
CA GLN A 136 -4.34 -7.57 4.24
C GLN A 136 -4.32 -8.00 5.72
N ALA A 137 -3.37 -8.86 6.11
CA ALA A 137 -3.19 -9.30 7.49
C ALA A 137 -2.87 -8.11 8.41
N ALA A 138 -1.95 -7.23 8.02
CA ALA A 138 -1.62 -6.02 8.78
C ALA A 138 -2.84 -5.11 8.96
N GLY A 139 -3.68 -4.98 7.93
CA GLY A 139 -4.95 -4.25 8.01
C GLY A 139 -5.92 -4.86 9.03
N LEU A 140 -6.07 -6.18 9.03
CA LEU A 140 -6.91 -6.90 9.99
C LEU A 140 -6.40 -6.74 11.43
N VAL A 141 -5.09 -6.84 11.66
CA VAL A 141 -4.50 -6.63 13.00
C VAL A 141 -4.73 -5.20 13.47
N LYS A 142 -4.56 -4.20 12.59
CA LYS A 142 -4.82 -2.80 12.91
C LYS A 142 -6.27 -2.55 13.28
N GLU A 143 -7.22 -3.10 12.52
CA GLU A 143 -8.64 -2.96 12.82
C GLU A 143 -9.03 -3.70 14.11
N ARG A 144 -8.48 -4.90 14.35
CA ARG A 144 -8.68 -5.61 15.63
C ARG A 144 -8.18 -4.79 16.82
N ARG A 145 -6.98 -4.20 16.74
CA ARG A 145 -6.45 -3.30 17.79
C ARG A 145 -7.31 -2.06 17.99
N ARG A 146 -7.81 -1.47 16.90
CA ARG A 146 -8.73 -0.33 16.99
C ARG A 146 -10.02 -0.72 17.71
N ARG A 147 -10.59 -1.88 17.38
CA ARG A 147 -11.81 -2.39 18.03
C ARG A 147 -11.59 -2.80 19.49
N SER A 148 -10.43 -3.35 19.84
CA SER A 148 -10.13 -3.70 21.24
C SER A 148 -10.06 -2.50 22.16
N ASN A 149 -9.79 -1.31 21.63
CA ASN A 149 -9.78 -0.05 22.37
C ASN A 149 -11.15 0.63 22.39
N LEU A 150 -12.14 0.16 21.63
CA LEU A 150 -13.50 0.66 21.75
C LEU A 150 -14.18 0.03 22.98
N ARG A 151 -14.80 0.86 23.80
CA ARG A 151 -15.55 0.47 25.00
C ARG A 151 -16.93 1.11 24.95
N ARG A 152 -17.94 0.37 25.38
CA ARG A 152 -19.25 0.96 25.69
C ARG A 152 -19.09 1.72 27.00
N VAL A 153 -19.49 2.98 26.99
CA VAL A 153 -19.49 3.85 28.16
C VAL A 153 -20.85 4.52 28.28
N VAL A 154 -21.24 4.81 29.50
CA VAL A 154 -22.47 5.56 29.79
C VAL A 154 -22.04 6.95 30.23
N LEU A 155 -22.46 7.97 29.48
CA LEU A 155 -22.28 9.36 29.86
C LEU A 155 -23.50 9.77 30.68
N VAL A 156 -23.25 10.31 31.87
CA VAL A 156 -24.27 10.78 32.80
C VAL A 156 -24.14 12.29 32.91
N ASP A 157 -25.22 13.00 32.58
CA ASP A 157 -25.34 14.46 32.72
C ASP A 157 -26.64 14.74 33.49
N GLY A 158 -26.53 15.00 34.80
CA GLY A 158 -27.69 15.04 35.69
C GLY A 158 -28.51 13.75 35.66
N GLU A 159 -29.78 13.84 35.27
CA GLU A 159 -30.68 12.67 35.11
C GLU A 159 -30.55 11.99 33.74
N ALA A 160 -29.92 12.65 32.75
CA ALA A 160 -29.79 12.12 31.41
C ALA A 160 -28.69 11.06 31.35
N ARG A 161 -29.01 9.89 30.77
CA ARG A 161 -28.07 8.81 30.51
C ARG A 161 -27.94 8.56 29.02
N HIS A 162 -26.70 8.57 28.53
CA HIS A 162 -26.38 8.36 27.13
C HIS A 162 -25.39 7.21 26.98
N GLU A 163 -25.84 6.08 26.42
CA GLU A 163 -24.96 4.98 26.05
C GLU A 163 -24.25 5.29 24.73
N LEU A 164 -22.92 5.22 24.75
CA LEU A 164 -22.09 5.47 23.58
C LEU A 164 -20.87 4.56 23.54
N THR A 165 -20.23 4.52 22.39
CA THR A 165 -18.97 3.81 22.21
C THR A 165 -17.83 4.81 22.23
N ALA A 166 -17.01 4.78 23.27
CA ALA A 166 -15.83 5.61 23.41
C ALA A 166 -14.57 4.84 23.01
N TYR A 167 -13.56 5.56 22.55
CA TYR A 167 -12.23 5.02 22.30
C TYR A 167 -11.38 5.23 23.55
N LEU A 168 -10.95 4.13 24.17
CA LEU A 168 -10.03 4.13 25.30
C LEU A 168 -8.63 4.46 24.80
N ASP A 169 -8.23 5.72 24.97
CA ASP A 169 -6.88 6.17 24.72
C ASP A 169 -6.09 6.21 26.03
N SER A 170 -5.34 5.14 26.32
CA SER A 170 -4.48 5.07 27.50
C SER A 170 -3.34 6.10 27.49
N GLY A 171 -3.09 6.76 26.35
CA GLY A 171 -2.11 7.83 26.22
C GLY A 171 -2.70 9.23 26.45
N ASN A 172 -3.99 9.35 26.76
CA ASN A 172 -4.59 10.65 27.06
C ASN A 172 -4.10 11.17 28.41
N THR A 173 -3.26 12.20 28.39
CA THR A 173 -2.74 12.89 29.59
C THR A 173 -3.39 14.24 29.83
N ILE A 174 -4.47 14.56 29.10
CA ILE A 174 -5.13 15.86 29.24
C ILE A 174 -5.87 15.88 30.58
N THR A 175 -5.63 16.93 31.34
CA THR A 175 -6.27 17.17 32.63
C THR A 175 -6.97 18.53 32.64
N ASP A 176 -8.02 18.66 33.43
CA ASP A 176 -8.63 19.96 33.73
C ASP A 176 -7.69 20.79 34.63
N ALA A 177 -8.01 22.06 34.87
CA ALA A 177 -7.31 22.96 35.79
C ALA A 177 -7.21 22.40 37.23
N ARG A 178 -8.05 21.42 37.58
CA ARG A 178 -8.05 20.70 38.86
C ARG A 178 -7.17 19.44 38.87
N GLY A 179 -6.57 19.06 37.74
CA GLY A 179 -5.76 17.84 37.60
C GLY A 179 -6.56 16.56 37.29
N GLU A 180 -7.88 16.66 37.14
CA GLU A 180 -8.75 15.53 36.82
C GLU A 180 -8.69 15.18 35.33
N GLY A 181 -8.77 13.88 35.00
CA GLY A 181 -8.76 13.41 33.62
C GLY A 181 -9.99 13.87 32.84
N VAL A 182 -9.79 14.35 31.60
CA VAL A 182 -10.89 14.84 30.77
C VAL A 182 -11.26 13.85 29.66
N LEU A 183 -12.56 13.84 29.33
CA LEU A 183 -13.10 13.06 28.23
C LEU A 183 -13.28 13.96 27.00
N VAL A 184 -12.62 13.62 25.89
CA VAL A 184 -12.68 14.41 24.65
C VAL A 184 -13.88 13.97 23.83
N LEU A 185 -14.80 14.90 23.57
CA LEU A 185 -16.01 14.67 22.79
C LEU A 185 -15.85 15.27 21.39
N SER A 186 -16.42 14.60 20.37
CA SER A 186 -16.57 15.22 19.05
C SER A 186 -17.58 16.37 19.10
N SER A 187 -17.37 17.44 18.33
CA SER A 187 -18.28 18.60 18.24
C SER A 187 -19.74 18.20 18.05
N ASN A 188 -20.02 17.27 17.12
CA ASN A 188 -21.38 16.82 16.82
C ASN A 188 -22.07 16.18 18.03
N LEU A 189 -21.32 15.44 18.86
CA LEU A 189 -21.85 14.82 20.07
C LEU A 189 -22.05 15.87 21.17
N ALA A 190 -21.14 16.84 21.28
CA ALA A 190 -21.29 17.95 22.22
C ALA A 190 -22.53 18.79 21.91
N ASP A 191 -22.81 19.05 20.63
CA ASP A 191 -24.02 19.79 20.19
C ASP A 191 -25.30 18.99 20.47
N LEU A 192 -25.27 17.66 20.28
CA LEU A 192 -26.37 16.75 20.62
C LEU A 192 -26.69 16.75 22.12
N LEU A 193 -25.66 16.80 22.97
CA LEU A 193 -25.82 16.86 24.42
C LEU A 193 -26.32 18.24 24.86
N ARG A 194 -25.78 19.32 24.31
CA ARG A 194 -26.21 20.70 24.59
C ARG A 194 -27.66 20.98 24.18
N ASN A 195 -28.12 20.39 23.08
CA ASN A 195 -29.50 20.56 22.62
C ASN A 195 -30.52 19.70 23.40
N LYS A 196 -30.06 18.76 24.24
CA LYS A 196 -30.92 17.91 25.08
C LYS A 196 -30.92 18.27 26.55
N SER A 197 -29.91 18.98 27.04
CA SER A 197 -29.78 19.38 28.45
C SER A 197 -30.26 20.83 28.63
N PRO A 198 -31.32 21.09 29.40
CA PRO A 198 -31.64 22.45 29.83
C PRO A 198 -30.65 22.85 30.92
N SER A 199 -29.60 23.57 30.53
CA SER A 199 -28.71 24.41 31.35
C SER A 199 -28.15 23.84 32.68
N ASP A 200 -26.82 23.90 32.72
CA ASP A 200 -25.92 23.94 33.88
C ASP A 200 -25.55 22.62 34.60
N HIS A 201 -24.22 22.43 34.64
CA HIS A 201 -23.41 21.49 35.43
C HIS A 201 -23.25 20.04 34.95
N LEU A 202 -22.30 19.87 34.01
CA LEU A 202 -21.60 18.58 33.82
C LEU A 202 -20.68 18.32 35.01
N ALA A 203 -21.12 17.47 35.94
CA ALA A 203 -20.28 16.87 36.97
C ALA A 203 -20.36 15.34 36.84
N LEU A 204 -19.22 14.68 36.67
CA LEU A 204 -19.12 13.23 36.57
C LEU A 204 -18.87 12.62 37.95
N SER A 205 -19.63 11.59 38.31
CA SER A 205 -19.30 10.69 39.42
C SER A 205 -18.74 9.37 38.88
N THR A 206 -17.72 8.87 39.60
CA THR A 206 -16.90 7.69 39.33
C THR A 206 -17.66 6.37 39.31
#